data_AF-A0A0R3R4G8-F1
#
_entry.id   AF-A0A0R3R4G8-F1
#
_cell.length_a   1.000
_cell.length_b   1.000
_cell.length_c   1.000
_cell.angle_alpha   90.00
_cell.angle_beta   90.00
_cell.angle_gamma   90.00
#
_symmetry.space_group_name_H-M   'P 1'
#
loop_
_entity.id
_entity.type
_entity.pdbx_description
1 polymer ?
#
loop_
_entity_poly.entity_id
_entity_poly.type
_entity_poly.pdbx_seq_one_letter_code
_entity_poly.pdbx_strand_id
1 'polypeptide(L)'
;LDEAHQIKNRTSLISKACCKIPAVARWCLTGTPIHNNLWDLYSLIRFLRVVPFDEEAVWKEYILSARSSQRLNTLVKGLLLRREKNQLCTETNKPIVDLKSRKYEEIVMKFEGMEKKVYDYMFQVSRQQVKELIKTREEKERDLYGIGCTNASYKPTKNPFSGGPQTTRNNNNFQAMTCVLTLLMRLRQACVHFALINQVLLNHLDLLEKSVCNIETIDMEALQMLGVEEDEDAGMLSKCFSNISLLDEKALTEKLLGEDGNKQMEQLFQKTFISTKIKKLFEQVDYALSCGDKCVIVSQWTSLLNILEYHLERKKILYTSINGKVSSSDRQNRANSFNMMDSGPHVMLLSLTAGGVGLNLVGGNHLFLVDLHWNPALEQQACDRIYRIGQTKNVFIHKLVCLETIEERVLALQRIKQTLAKDVLDG
;
A
#
# COMPACT_ATOMS: atom_id res chain seq x y z
N LEU A 1 24.27 5.79 11.81
CA LEU A 1 22.80 5.85 11.70
C LEU A 1 22.33 4.51 11.16
N ASP A 2 21.65 3.73 11.98
CA ASP A 2 21.02 2.48 11.55
C ASP A 2 19.66 2.75 10.90
N GLU A 3 19.25 1.87 9.98
CA GLU A 3 18.07 2.04 9.12
C GLU A 3 17.98 3.45 8.51
N ALA A 4 19.07 3.91 7.90
CA ALA A 4 19.23 5.29 7.44
C ALA A 4 18.17 5.76 6.42
N HIS A 5 17.39 4.85 5.83
CA HIS A 5 16.23 5.19 5.01
C HIS A 5 15.17 6.03 5.77
N GLN A 6 15.20 6.08 7.11
CA GLN A 6 14.33 6.94 7.92
C GLN A 6 14.54 8.45 7.66
N ILE A 7 15.75 8.86 7.24
CA ILE A 7 16.05 10.27 6.94
C ILE A 7 15.90 10.63 5.45
N LYS A 8 15.32 9.74 4.63
CA LYS A 8 15.17 9.90 3.17
C LYS A 8 14.46 11.19 2.74
N ASN A 9 13.60 11.73 3.60
CA ASN A 9 12.95 13.01 3.33
C ASN A 9 13.81 14.17 3.87
N ARG A 10 14.50 14.86 2.96
CA ARG A 10 15.39 15.98 3.27
C ARG A 10 14.74 17.15 4.03
N THR A 11 13.42 17.36 3.87
CA THR A 11 12.71 18.47 4.51
C THR A 11 12.23 18.15 5.92
N SER A 12 12.18 16.87 6.28
CA SER A 12 11.72 16.39 7.59
C SER A 12 12.58 16.91 8.74
N LEU A 13 11.95 17.13 9.89
CA LEU A 13 12.63 17.55 11.11
C LEU A 13 13.68 16.52 11.55
N ILE A 14 13.38 15.23 11.42
CA ILE A 14 14.29 14.14 11.77
C ILE A 14 15.57 14.22 10.92
N SER A 15 15.44 14.32 9.59
CA SER A 15 16.60 14.42 8.69
C SER A 15 17.46 15.65 9.01
N LYS A 16 16.83 16.82 9.23
CA LYS A 16 17.51 18.05 9.62
C LYS A 16 18.22 17.93 10.97
N ALA A 17 17.57 17.33 11.97
CA ALA A 17 18.13 17.12 13.30
C ALA A 17 19.34 16.19 13.25
N CYS A 18 19.23 15.05 12.56
CA CYS A 18 20.34 14.10 12.39
C CYS A 18 21.57 14.75 11.73
N CYS A 19 21.39 15.58 10.69
CA CYS A 19 22.50 16.29 10.03
C CYS A 19 23.20 17.34 10.93
N LYS A 20 22.50 17.88 11.93
CA LYS A 20 23.06 18.88 12.87
C LYS A 20 23.93 18.24 13.95
N ILE A 21 23.85 16.93 14.16
CA ILE A 21 24.65 16.24 15.18
C ILE A 21 26.15 16.40 14.85
N PRO A 22 26.95 16.98 15.76
CA PRO A 22 28.38 17.07 15.57
C PRO A 22 28.98 15.66 15.65
N ALA A 23 29.79 15.31 14.66
CA ALA A 23 30.45 14.02 14.58
C ALA A 23 31.71 14.15 13.72
N VAL A 24 32.78 13.44 14.12
CA VAL A 24 34.02 13.34 13.36
C VAL A 24 33.85 12.38 12.19
N ALA A 25 33.23 11.23 12.43
CA ALA A 25 32.91 10.23 11.42
C ALA A 25 31.39 9.97 11.35
N ARG A 26 30.87 9.75 10.15
CA ARG A 26 29.44 9.49 9.91
C ARG A 26 29.27 8.25 9.05
N TRP A 27 28.38 7.36 9.49
CA TRP A 27 28.06 6.11 8.80
C TRP A 27 26.55 5.98 8.63
N CYS A 28 26.13 5.60 7.43
CA CYS A 28 24.76 5.21 7.12
C CYS A 28 24.71 3.70 6.93
N LEU A 29 23.91 3.02 7.74
CA LEU A 29 23.63 1.59 7.63
C LEU A 29 22.18 1.46 7.15
N THR A 30 21.98 0.88 5.97
CA THR A 30 20.65 0.62 5.41
C THR A 30 20.75 -0.47 4.36
N GLY A 31 19.80 -1.42 4.36
CA GLY A 31 19.70 -2.43 3.31
C GLY A 31 19.12 -1.87 2.00
N THR A 32 18.43 -0.72 2.07
CA THR A 32 17.68 -0.15 0.95
C THR A 32 17.90 1.38 0.93
N PRO A 33 18.96 1.87 0.26
CA PRO A 33 19.31 3.29 0.28
C PRO A 33 18.36 4.17 -0.55
N ILE A 34 17.63 3.59 -1.51
CA ILE A 34 16.73 4.29 -2.43
C ILE A 34 15.36 3.61 -2.43
N HIS A 35 14.28 4.37 -2.24
CA HIS A 35 12.90 3.83 -2.23
C HIS A 35 12.05 4.40 -3.36
N ASN A 36 12.11 5.71 -3.59
CA ASN A 36 11.21 6.42 -4.49
C ASN A 36 11.96 7.20 -5.56
N ASN A 37 13.02 7.93 -5.19
CA ASN A 37 13.72 8.83 -6.09
C ASN A 37 15.16 9.08 -5.63
N LEU A 38 15.94 9.78 -6.46
CA LEU A 38 17.32 10.14 -6.16
C LEU A 38 17.49 11.10 -4.97
N TRP A 39 16.41 11.76 -4.53
CA TRP A 39 16.46 12.59 -3.31
C TRP A 39 16.60 11.77 -2.03
N ASP A 40 16.19 10.50 -2.07
CA ASP A 40 16.43 9.57 -0.96
C ASP A 40 17.94 9.41 -0.73
N LEU A 41 18.70 9.22 -1.81
CA LEU A 41 20.17 9.12 -1.77
C LEU A 41 20.83 10.44 -1.37
N TYR A 42 20.38 11.58 -1.93
CA TYR A 42 20.86 12.90 -1.53
C TYR A 42 20.76 13.12 -0.02
N SER A 43 19.66 12.69 0.59
CA SER A 43 19.46 12.85 2.04
C SER A 43 20.51 12.09 2.86
N LEU A 44 20.96 10.92 2.37
CA LEU A 44 22.05 10.16 2.97
C LEU A 44 23.40 10.86 2.76
N ILE A 45 23.67 11.36 1.55
CA ILE A 45 24.91 12.08 1.20
C ILE A 45 25.04 13.36 2.01
N ARG A 46 23.95 14.11 2.17
CA ARG A 46 23.89 15.29 3.03
C ARG A 46 24.16 14.96 4.50
N PHE A 47 23.68 13.80 4.99
CA PHE A 47 24.04 13.35 6.34
C PHE A 47 25.53 13.03 6.42
N LEU A 48 26.10 12.33 5.44
CA LEU A 48 27.53 12.00 5.40
C LEU A 48 28.44 13.22 5.26
N ARG A 49 27.92 14.36 4.76
CA ARG A 49 28.65 15.61 4.46
C ARG A 49 29.73 15.42 3.39
N VAL A 50 29.35 14.79 2.28
CA VAL A 50 30.25 14.60 1.14
C VAL A 50 30.26 15.86 0.28
N VAL A 51 31.22 16.75 0.54
CA VAL A 51 31.41 17.99 -0.21
C VAL A 51 31.91 17.69 -1.63
N PRO A 52 31.40 18.35 -2.68
CA PRO A 52 30.36 19.40 -2.69
C PRO A 52 28.93 18.86 -2.91
N PHE A 53 28.74 17.54 -2.91
CA PHE A 53 27.45 16.90 -3.23
C PHE A 53 26.42 16.95 -2.10
N ASP A 54 26.81 17.41 -0.91
CA ASP A 54 25.92 17.67 0.22
C ASP A 54 25.11 18.97 0.08
N GLU A 55 25.42 19.79 -0.94
CA GLU A 55 24.64 20.97 -1.31
C GLU A 55 23.55 20.68 -2.35
N GLU A 56 22.35 21.23 -2.12
CA GLU A 56 21.18 20.93 -2.98
C GLU A 56 21.35 21.49 -4.40
N ALA A 57 22.01 22.63 -4.56
CA ALA A 57 22.24 23.25 -5.87
C ALA A 57 23.15 22.37 -6.74
N VAL A 58 24.28 21.93 -6.17
CA VAL A 58 25.25 21.05 -6.82
C VAL A 58 24.61 19.71 -7.17
N TRP A 59 23.83 19.12 -6.26
CA TRP A 59 23.13 17.86 -6.54
C TRP A 59 22.20 17.98 -7.76
N LYS A 60 21.41 19.06 -7.85
CA LYS A 60 20.50 19.29 -8.99
C LYS A 60 21.25 19.39 -10.31
N GLU A 61 22.32 20.17 -10.33
CA GLU A 61 23.08 20.46 -11.55
C GLU A 61 23.83 19.21 -12.05
N TYR A 62 24.53 18.52 -11.15
CA TYR A 62 25.48 17.47 -11.55
C TYR A 62 24.88 16.05 -11.54
N ILE A 63 23.88 15.79 -10.69
CA ILE A 63 23.31 14.44 -10.50
C ILE A 63 21.89 14.31 -11.07
N LEU A 64 21.05 15.36 -11.04
CA LEU A 64 19.69 15.26 -11.59
C LEU A 64 19.59 15.64 -13.08
N SER A 65 20.68 16.09 -13.71
CA SER A 65 20.72 16.42 -15.13
C SER A 65 20.78 15.18 -16.04
N ALA A 66 20.30 15.28 -17.28
CA ALA A 66 20.07 14.15 -18.19
C ALA A 66 21.31 13.30 -18.60
N ARG A 67 22.53 13.69 -18.23
CA ARG A 67 23.80 12.98 -18.55
C ARG A 67 24.55 12.48 -17.32
N SER A 68 23.85 12.32 -16.19
CA SER A 68 24.47 12.15 -14.87
C SER A 68 24.69 10.72 -14.39
N SER A 69 24.17 9.69 -15.08
CA SER A 69 24.21 8.31 -14.59
C SER A 69 25.63 7.83 -14.28
N GLN A 70 26.60 8.11 -15.16
CA GLN A 70 28.01 7.75 -14.92
C GLN A 70 28.63 8.45 -13.70
N ARG A 71 28.28 9.72 -13.46
CA ARG A 71 28.77 10.48 -12.29
C ARG A 71 28.17 9.93 -11.02
N LEU A 72 26.86 9.66 -11.04
CA LEU A 72 26.14 9.03 -9.94
C LEU A 72 26.75 7.67 -9.60
N ASN A 73 27.01 6.83 -10.60
CA ASN A 73 27.63 5.52 -10.40
C ASN A 73 29.04 5.62 -9.81
N THR A 74 29.84 6.57 -10.29
CA THR A 74 31.19 6.82 -9.74
C THR A 74 31.12 7.26 -8.28
N LEU A 75 30.17 8.15 -7.96
CA LEU A 75 29.92 8.62 -6.60
C LEU A 75 29.44 7.48 -5.69
N VAL A 76 28.49 6.68 -6.16
CA VAL A 76 27.97 5.52 -5.42
C VAL A 76 29.08 4.50 -5.18
N LYS A 77 29.89 4.14 -6.19
CA LYS A 77 31.03 3.21 -6.03
C LYS A 77 32.08 3.70 -5.03
N GLY A 78 32.31 5.00 -4.97
CA GLY A 78 33.26 5.60 -4.02
C GLY A 78 32.75 5.66 -2.57
N LEU A 79 31.43 5.78 -2.38
CA LEU A 79 30.82 6.00 -1.06
C LEU A 79 30.15 4.77 -0.45
N LEU A 80 29.72 3.82 -1.28
CA LEU A 80 28.80 2.76 -0.90
C LEU A 80 29.47 1.40 -0.99
N LEU A 81 29.54 0.71 0.14
CA LEU A 81 29.90 -0.70 0.19
C LEU A 81 28.62 -1.55 0.23
N ARG A 82 28.33 -2.24 -0.88
CA ARG A 82 27.21 -3.19 -0.99
C ARG A 82 27.75 -4.59 -1.26
N ARG A 83 27.21 -5.57 -0.55
CA ARG A 83 27.41 -6.99 -0.86
C ARG A 83 26.05 -7.66 -0.98
N GLU A 84 25.93 -8.56 -1.94
CA GLU A 84 24.70 -9.34 -2.12
C GLU A 84 24.81 -10.69 -1.43
N LYS A 85 23.69 -11.25 -0.97
CA LYS A 85 23.67 -12.57 -0.30
C LYS A 85 24.18 -13.70 -1.21
N ASN A 86 23.99 -13.54 -2.52
CA ASN A 86 24.38 -14.52 -3.53
C ASN A 86 25.79 -14.26 -4.10
N GLN A 87 26.48 -13.23 -3.62
CA GLN A 87 27.83 -12.91 -4.09
C GLN A 87 28.80 -14.03 -3.66
N LEU A 88 29.67 -14.44 -4.58
CA LEU A 88 30.71 -15.42 -4.32
C LEU A 88 31.90 -14.75 -3.63
N CYS A 89 32.48 -15.43 -2.65
CA CYS A 89 33.75 -15.03 -2.07
C CYS A 89 34.87 -15.31 -3.07
N THR A 90 35.69 -14.29 -3.35
CA THR A 90 36.78 -14.35 -4.34
C THR A 90 37.88 -15.35 -3.99
N GLU A 91 38.08 -15.63 -2.70
CA GLU A 91 39.13 -16.55 -2.24
C GLU A 91 38.65 -18.01 -2.18
N THR A 92 37.39 -18.23 -1.83
CA THR A 92 36.86 -19.58 -1.57
C THR A 92 35.95 -20.11 -2.68
N ASN A 93 35.57 -19.26 -3.64
CA ASN A 93 34.56 -19.54 -4.68
C ASN A 93 33.21 -20.08 -4.14
N LYS A 94 32.96 -19.91 -2.84
CA LYS A 94 31.70 -20.26 -2.18
C LYS A 94 30.84 -19.02 -1.99
N PRO A 95 29.50 -19.15 -1.96
CA PRO A 95 28.63 -18.04 -1.61
C PRO A 95 29.02 -17.48 -0.24
N ILE A 96 29.02 -16.14 -0.11
CA ILE A 96 29.36 -15.45 1.15
C ILE A 96 28.43 -15.92 2.28
N VAL A 97 27.18 -16.24 1.95
CA VAL A 97 26.21 -16.78 2.89
C VAL A 97 25.65 -18.10 2.34
N ASP A 98 25.85 -19.19 3.09
CA ASP A 98 25.23 -20.47 2.79
C ASP A 98 23.74 -20.43 3.17
N LEU A 99 22.89 -20.12 2.19
CA LEU A 99 21.44 -20.12 2.31
C LEU A 99 20.85 -21.09 1.31
N LYS A 100 19.79 -21.79 1.72
CA LYS A 100 18.97 -22.61 0.82
C LYS A 100 18.27 -21.76 -0.22
N SER A 101 17.75 -22.41 -1.25
CA SER A 101 17.09 -21.71 -2.35
C SER A 101 15.87 -20.93 -1.87
N ARG A 102 15.65 -19.76 -2.49
CA ARG A 102 14.45 -18.94 -2.31
C ARG A 102 13.68 -18.88 -3.63
N LYS A 103 12.38 -19.14 -3.58
CA LYS A 103 11.47 -19.03 -4.72
C LYS A 103 10.44 -17.93 -4.49
N TYR A 104 10.18 -17.13 -5.52
CA TYR A 104 9.10 -16.14 -5.52
C TYR A 104 7.96 -16.67 -6.38
N GLU A 105 6.77 -16.72 -5.82
CA GLU A 105 5.57 -17.25 -6.47
C GLU A 105 4.47 -16.19 -6.40
N GLU A 106 3.96 -15.78 -7.56
CA GLU A 106 2.81 -14.89 -7.65
C GLU A 106 1.53 -15.75 -7.70
N ILE A 107 0.74 -15.71 -6.63
CA ILE A 107 -0.55 -16.38 -6.57
C ILE A 107 -1.58 -15.41 -7.13
N VAL A 108 -1.93 -15.65 -8.38
CA VAL A 108 -2.82 -14.80 -9.15
C VAL A 108 -4.26 -15.31 -9.04
N MET A 109 -5.19 -14.39 -8.86
CA MET A 109 -6.62 -14.70 -8.73
C MET A 109 -7.49 -13.62 -9.35
N LYS A 110 -8.77 -13.92 -9.57
CA LYS A 110 -9.78 -12.97 -10.04
C LYS A 110 -10.96 -13.01 -9.09
N PHE A 111 -11.63 -11.88 -8.93
CA PHE A 111 -12.90 -11.86 -8.23
C PHE A 111 -13.96 -12.66 -8.99
N GLU A 112 -14.81 -13.34 -8.23
CA GLU A 112 -15.93 -14.13 -8.74
C GLU A 112 -17.24 -13.70 -8.07
N GLY A 113 -18.36 -13.90 -8.76
CA GLY A 113 -19.70 -13.67 -8.23
C GLY A 113 -19.92 -12.24 -7.72
N MET A 114 -20.35 -12.14 -6.46
CA MET A 114 -20.75 -10.89 -5.82
C MET A 114 -19.59 -9.94 -5.53
N GLU A 115 -18.42 -10.47 -5.13
CA GLU A 115 -17.23 -9.65 -4.86
C GLU A 115 -16.82 -8.85 -6.10
N LYS A 116 -16.92 -9.45 -7.30
CA LYS A 116 -16.60 -8.79 -8.57
C LYS A 116 -17.57 -7.64 -8.86
N LYS A 117 -18.88 -7.90 -8.77
CA LYS A 117 -19.91 -6.88 -9.05
C LYS A 117 -19.75 -5.66 -8.16
N VAL A 118 -19.56 -5.88 -6.85
CA VAL A 118 -19.37 -4.79 -5.89
C VAL A 118 -18.08 -4.02 -6.17
N TYR A 119 -16.98 -4.74 -6.44
CA TYR A 119 -15.70 -4.11 -6.77
C TYR A 119 -15.77 -3.27 -8.05
N ASP A 120 -16.35 -3.81 -9.12
CA ASP A 120 -16.46 -3.14 -10.42
C ASP A 120 -17.30 -1.85 -10.29
N TYR A 121 -18.41 -1.92 -9.56
CA TYR A 121 -19.21 -0.74 -9.24
C TYR A 121 -18.39 0.31 -8.46
N MET A 122 -17.71 -0.10 -7.37
CA MET A 122 -16.86 0.80 -6.60
C MET A 122 -15.77 1.44 -7.46
N PHE A 123 -15.19 0.68 -8.38
CA PHE A 123 -14.15 1.16 -9.29
C PHE A 123 -14.69 2.16 -10.31
N GLN A 124 -15.87 1.91 -10.89
CA GLN A 124 -16.52 2.82 -11.82
C GLN A 124 -16.87 4.15 -11.16
N VAL A 125 -17.49 4.12 -9.99
CA VAL A 125 -17.84 5.33 -9.20
C VAL A 125 -16.57 6.11 -8.83
N SER A 126 -15.55 5.41 -8.32
CA SER A 126 -14.27 6.04 -7.98
C SER A 126 -13.62 6.71 -9.21
N ARG A 127 -13.69 6.08 -10.39
CA ARG A 127 -13.15 6.63 -11.63
C ARG A 127 -13.92 7.87 -12.09
N GLN A 128 -15.26 7.89 -11.95
CA GLN A 128 -16.07 9.06 -12.28
C GLN A 128 -15.74 10.24 -11.37
N GLN A 129 -15.68 10.01 -10.05
CA GLN A 129 -15.31 11.05 -9.08
C GLN A 129 -13.91 11.62 -9.35
N VAL A 130 -12.94 10.77 -9.67
CA VAL A 130 -11.59 11.25 -10.01
C VAL A 130 -11.60 12.08 -11.30
N LYS A 131 -12.38 11.68 -12.31
CA LYS A 131 -12.52 12.47 -13.56
C LYS A 131 -13.12 13.85 -13.28
N GLU A 132 -14.16 13.93 -12.46
CA GLU A 132 -14.78 15.20 -12.05
C GLU A 132 -13.78 16.10 -11.33
N LEU A 133 -13.03 15.54 -10.35
CA LEU A 133 -12.00 16.27 -9.63
C LEU A 133 -10.89 16.82 -10.54
N ILE A 134 -10.52 16.07 -11.60
CA ILE A 134 -9.53 16.53 -12.59
C ILE A 134 -10.13 17.62 -13.48
N LYS A 135 -11.35 17.46 -13.99
CA LYS A 135 -12.02 18.48 -14.82
C LYS A 135 -12.18 19.80 -14.07
N THR A 136 -12.68 19.76 -12.84
CA THR A 136 -12.80 20.96 -11.98
C THR A 136 -11.44 21.63 -11.74
N ARG A 137 -10.34 20.87 -11.77
CA ARG A 137 -8.98 21.43 -11.68
C ARG A 137 -8.56 22.12 -12.98
N GLU A 138 -8.76 21.47 -14.13
CA GLU A 138 -8.42 22.03 -15.45
C GLU A 138 -9.24 23.29 -15.76
N GLU A 139 -10.51 23.32 -15.35
CA GLU A 139 -11.39 24.50 -15.45
C GLU A 139 -10.87 25.64 -14.58
N LYS A 140 -10.50 25.38 -13.31
CA LYS A 140 -9.89 26.40 -12.43
C LYS A 140 -8.54 26.90 -12.93
N GLU A 141 -7.70 26.03 -13.48
CA GLU A 141 -6.43 26.46 -14.09
C GLU A 141 -6.71 27.35 -15.32
N ARG A 142 -7.70 27.02 -16.16
CA ARG A 142 -8.12 27.86 -17.31
C ARG A 142 -8.71 29.22 -16.89
N ASP A 143 -9.52 29.26 -15.84
CA ASP A 143 -10.08 30.50 -15.29
C ASP A 143 -8.98 31.39 -14.67
N LEU A 144 -7.99 30.79 -14.01
CA LEU A 144 -6.86 31.50 -13.43
C LEU A 144 -5.92 32.11 -14.49
N TYR A 145 -5.78 31.46 -15.65
CA TYR A 145 -5.01 31.99 -16.79
C TYR A 145 -5.85 32.84 -17.76
N GLY A 146 -7.09 33.18 -17.40
CA GLY A 146 -7.85 34.27 -18.03
C GLY A 146 -8.33 34.02 -19.46
N ILE A 147 -8.83 32.83 -19.76
CA ILE A 147 -9.49 32.54 -21.06
C ILE A 147 -11.03 32.45 -20.94
N GLY A 148 -11.62 32.72 -19.76
CA GLY A 148 -13.07 32.74 -19.57
C GLY A 148 -13.53 33.84 -18.62
N CYS A 149 -14.25 34.83 -19.13
CA CYS A 149 -15.06 35.71 -18.30
C CYS A 149 -16.28 34.94 -17.78
N THR A 150 -16.54 34.94 -16.47
CA THR A 150 -17.81 35.38 -15.86
C THR A 150 -17.86 35.14 -14.34
N ASN A 151 -18.57 36.05 -13.67
CA ASN A 151 -18.82 36.07 -12.23
C ASN A 151 -19.74 34.91 -11.79
N ALA A 152 -19.35 34.14 -10.77
CA ALA A 152 -20.29 33.37 -9.97
C ALA A 152 -19.82 33.23 -8.50
N SER A 153 -20.76 33.52 -7.59
CA SER A 153 -20.64 33.48 -6.13
C SER A 153 -20.26 32.09 -5.62
N TYR A 154 -19.18 31.99 -4.83
CA TYR A 154 -18.61 30.73 -4.36
C TYR A 154 -19.31 30.23 -3.08
N LYS A 155 -19.96 29.05 -3.13
CA LYS A 155 -20.26 28.24 -1.94
C LYS A 155 -19.16 27.19 -1.75
N PRO A 156 -18.63 27.00 -0.53
CA PRO A 156 -17.60 25.99 -0.28
C PRO A 156 -18.20 24.59 -0.37
N THR A 157 -17.63 23.74 -1.22
CA THR A 157 -17.93 22.30 -1.24
C THR A 157 -17.41 21.68 0.06
N LYS A 158 -18.33 21.28 0.93
CA LYS A 158 -18.00 20.66 2.22
C LYS A 158 -17.72 19.19 1.98
N ASN A 159 -16.54 18.73 2.41
CA ASN A 159 -16.14 17.34 2.33
C ASN A 159 -17.07 16.49 3.22
N PRO A 160 -17.82 15.51 2.68
CA PRO A 160 -18.82 14.79 3.47
C PRO A 160 -18.23 13.84 4.53
N PHE A 161 -16.90 13.78 4.62
CA PHE A 161 -16.14 12.87 5.49
C PHE A 161 -15.19 13.56 6.47
N SER A 162 -15.22 14.89 6.62
CA SER A 162 -14.35 15.58 7.59
C SER A 162 -14.97 15.68 8.98
N GLY A 163 -14.71 14.67 9.82
CA GLY A 163 -15.10 14.61 11.24
C GLY A 163 -13.97 14.96 12.22
N GLY A 164 -13.18 16.02 11.96
CA GLY A 164 -12.12 16.47 12.86
C GLY A 164 -12.03 18.00 12.95
N PRO A 165 -11.61 18.59 14.10
CA PRO A 165 -11.49 20.04 14.25
C PRO A 165 -10.50 20.61 13.25
N GLN A 166 -10.95 21.63 12.52
CA GLN A 166 -10.19 22.31 11.49
C GLN A 166 -8.97 23.04 12.07
N THR A 167 -7.77 22.65 11.64
CA THR A 167 -6.65 23.58 11.48
C THR A 167 -5.86 23.23 10.23
N THR A 168 -6.24 23.79 9.08
CA THR A 168 -5.31 24.20 8.01
C THR A 168 -6.06 24.89 6.88
N ARG A 169 -5.62 26.10 6.56
CA ARG A 169 -6.01 26.98 5.43
C ARG A 169 -6.41 26.22 4.16
N ASN A 170 -7.49 26.71 3.53
CA ASN A 170 -8.00 26.34 2.20
C ASN A 170 -6.88 26.15 1.16
N ASN A 171 -6.45 24.91 0.96
CA ASN A 171 -5.69 24.49 -0.21
C ASN A 171 -6.48 23.35 -0.86
N ASN A 172 -7.40 23.70 -1.76
CA ASN A 172 -8.29 22.76 -2.45
C ASN A 172 -7.52 21.60 -3.12
N ASN A 173 -6.28 21.83 -3.54
CA ASN A 173 -5.40 20.81 -4.13
C ASN A 173 -5.04 19.69 -3.15
N PHE A 174 -4.81 20.02 -1.88
CA PHE A 174 -4.51 19.03 -0.84
C PHE A 174 -5.75 18.18 -0.53
N GLN A 175 -6.93 18.79 -0.50
CA GLN A 175 -8.18 18.10 -0.25
C GLN A 175 -8.54 17.15 -1.41
N ALA A 176 -8.40 17.60 -2.66
CA ALA A 176 -8.63 16.76 -3.83
C ALA A 176 -7.67 15.56 -3.86
N MET A 177 -6.37 15.77 -3.63
CA MET A 177 -5.40 14.68 -3.56
C MET A 177 -5.71 13.71 -2.41
N THR A 178 -6.12 14.23 -1.25
CA THR A 178 -6.54 13.40 -0.10
C THR A 178 -7.76 12.55 -0.45
N CYS A 179 -8.72 13.10 -1.18
CA CYS A 179 -9.89 12.37 -1.67
C CYS A 179 -9.49 11.22 -2.61
N VAL A 180 -8.66 11.51 -3.62
CA VAL A 180 -8.16 10.50 -4.57
C VAL A 180 -7.40 9.39 -3.85
N LEU A 181 -6.51 9.73 -2.92
CA LEU A 181 -5.77 8.75 -2.13
C LEU A 181 -6.70 7.90 -1.26
N THR A 182 -7.76 8.50 -0.71
CA THR A 182 -8.76 7.76 0.08
C THR A 182 -9.51 6.76 -0.79
N LEU A 183 -9.97 7.15 -1.98
CA LEU A 183 -10.62 6.24 -2.94
C LEU A 183 -9.71 5.08 -3.32
N LEU A 184 -8.44 5.37 -3.65
CA LEU A 184 -7.45 4.33 -3.94
C LEU A 184 -7.20 3.39 -2.75
N MET A 185 -7.19 3.92 -1.52
CA MET A 185 -7.08 3.10 -0.31
C MET A 185 -8.29 2.19 -0.12
N ARG A 186 -9.52 2.67 -0.40
CA ARG A 186 -10.74 1.85 -0.33
C ARG A 186 -10.76 0.74 -1.38
N LEU A 187 -10.36 1.04 -2.61
CA LEU A 187 -10.22 0.02 -3.67
C LEU A 187 -9.20 -1.05 -3.27
N ARG A 188 -8.07 -0.66 -2.67
CA ARG A 188 -7.08 -1.62 -2.15
C ARG A 188 -7.60 -2.44 -0.97
N GLN A 189 -8.43 -1.86 -0.10
CA GLN A 189 -9.10 -2.61 0.96
C GLN A 189 -10.08 -3.65 0.39
N ALA A 190 -10.88 -3.25 -0.61
CA ALA A 190 -11.81 -4.14 -1.31
C ALA A 190 -11.11 -5.33 -1.95
N CYS A 191 -9.92 -5.11 -2.56
CA CYS A 191 -9.07 -6.16 -3.14
C CYS A 191 -8.70 -7.26 -2.13
N VAL A 192 -8.72 -6.97 -0.83
CA VAL A 192 -8.32 -7.88 0.24
C VAL A 192 -9.54 -8.46 0.95
N HIS A 193 -10.36 -7.59 1.53
CA HIS A 193 -11.57 -7.97 2.25
C HIS A 193 -12.50 -6.77 2.44
N PHE A 194 -13.77 -6.89 2.06
CA PHE A 194 -14.76 -5.80 2.13
C PHE A 194 -15.02 -5.29 3.55
N ALA A 195 -14.98 -6.15 4.56
CA ALA A 195 -15.05 -5.73 5.98
C ALA A 195 -14.04 -4.64 6.41
N LEU A 196 -12.93 -4.45 5.68
CA LEU A 196 -11.96 -3.37 5.95
C LEU A 196 -12.51 -1.98 5.61
N ILE A 197 -13.55 -1.91 4.79
CA ILE A 197 -14.22 -0.67 4.40
C ILE A 197 -15.16 -0.20 5.54
N ASN A 198 -15.82 -1.15 6.21
CA ASN A 198 -16.98 -0.92 7.10
C ASN A 198 -16.73 -0.23 8.44
N GLN A 199 -15.49 0.12 8.79
CA GLN A 199 -15.21 0.80 10.06
C GLN A 199 -15.67 2.26 10.14
N VAL A 200 -16.17 2.85 9.04
CA VAL A 200 -16.69 4.23 9.01
C VAL A 200 -18.18 4.30 8.69
N LEU A 201 -18.75 3.26 8.05
CA LEU A 201 -20.15 3.24 7.62
C LEU A 201 -21.13 3.00 8.79
N LEU A 202 -20.77 2.09 9.71
CA LEU A 202 -21.64 1.72 10.84
C LEU A 202 -21.84 2.82 11.90
N ASN A 203 -20.92 3.78 12.05
CA ASN A 203 -21.04 4.83 13.06
C ASN A 203 -21.80 6.08 12.58
N HIS A 204 -22.08 6.20 11.28
CA HIS A 204 -22.70 7.40 10.71
C HIS A 204 -24.16 7.22 10.26
N LEU A 205 -24.64 5.97 10.14
CA LEU A 205 -26.02 5.68 9.72
C LEU A 205 -27.09 6.10 10.75
N ASP A 206 -26.78 6.16 12.04
CA ASP A 206 -27.77 6.50 13.07
C ASP A 206 -28.04 8.02 13.23
N LEU A 207 -27.27 8.92 12.60
CA LEU A 207 -27.35 10.36 12.87
C LEU A 207 -27.76 11.25 11.68
N LEU A 208 -27.85 10.72 10.46
CA LEU A 208 -28.03 11.55 9.25
C LEU A 208 -29.33 11.32 8.46
N GLU A 209 -30.28 10.54 8.98
CA GLU A 209 -31.58 10.32 8.32
C GLU A 209 -32.55 11.53 8.38
N LYS A 210 -32.13 12.71 8.87
CA LYS A 210 -33.06 13.84 9.15
C LYS A 210 -32.88 15.15 8.39
N SER A 211 -31.97 15.28 7.43
CA SER A 211 -31.92 16.53 6.65
C SER A 211 -31.29 16.36 5.27
N VAL A 212 -32.13 16.47 4.24
CA VAL A 212 -32.04 17.42 3.12
C VAL A 212 -32.62 16.76 1.88
N CYS A 213 -33.88 17.10 1.61
CA CYS A 213 -34.48 17.10 0.30
C CYS A 213 -34.17 18.45 -0.37
N ASN A 214 -34.18 18.47 -1.71
CA ASN A 214 -34.23 19.61 -2.63
C ASN A 214 -32.88 20.05 -3.21
N ILE A 215 -32.70 19.84 -4.51
CA ILE A 215 -32.46 20.88 -5.54
C ILE A 215 -32.54 20.26 -6.94
N GLU A 216 -33.12 21.04 -7.85
CA GLU A 216 -33.58 20.71 -9.20
C GLU A 216 -32.49 20.72 -10.30
N THR A 217 -32.85 20.04 -11.39
CA THR A 217 -32.28 19.84 -12.74
C THR A 217 -31.37 20.91 -13.35
N ILE A 218 -30.26 20.51 -14.01
CA ILE A 218 -29.63 21.24 -15.15
C ILE A 218 -29.03 20.26 -16.19
N ASP A 219 -29.58 20.36 -17.40
CA ASP A 219 -29.15 20.13 -18.80
C ASP A 219 -28.21 18.97 -19.26
N MET A 220 -28.65 18.31 -20.34
CA MET A 220 -28.22 16.98 -20.84
C MET A 220 -27.65 16.99 -22.28
N GLU A 221 -27.07 18.10 -22.76
CA GLU A 221 -26.63 18.21 -24.17
C GLU A 221 -25.11 18.12 -24.41
N ALA A 222 -24.28 17.87 -23.39
CA ALA A 222 -22.82 17.84 -23.55
C ALA A 222 -22.16 16.45 -23.58
N LEU A 223 -22.93 15.36 -23.83
CA LEU A 223 -22.40 13.99 -23.83
C LEU A 223 -22.25 13.35 -25.23
N GLN A 224 -22.64 14.04 -26.31
CA GLN A 224 -22.69 13.45 -27.66
C GLN A 224 -21.40 13.58 -28.49
N MET A 225 -20.26 13.90 -27.86
CA MET A 225 -18.95 14.08 -28.53
C MET A 225 -17.94 12.94 -28.27
N LEU A 226 -18.36 11.83 -27.62
CA LEU A 226 -17.46 10.73 -27.26
C LEU A 226 -17.86 9.35 -27.82
N GLY A 227 -18.80 9.28 -28.77
CA GLY A 227 -19.00 8.09 -29.60
C GLY A 227 -19.31 6.80 -28.82
N VAL A 228 -20.16 6.90 -27.79
CA VAL A 228 -20.72 5.72 -27.12
C VAL A 228 -22.06 5.42 -27.77
N GLU A 229 -22.20 4.24 -28.39
CA GLU A 229 -23.49 3.73 -28.86
C GLU A 229 -24.46 3.65 -27.67
N GLU A 230 -25.70 4.08 -27.92
CA GLU A 230 -26.76 4.23 -26.93
C GLU A 230 -27.18 2.85 -26.39
N ASP A 231 -26.70 2.48 -25.21
CA ASP A 231 -27.43 1.55 -24.34
C ASP A 231 -28.54 2.36 -23.63
N GLU A 232 -29.80 1.96 -23.83
CA GLU A 232 -31.05 2.66 -23.46
C GLU A 232 -31.24 2.96 -21.94
N ASP A 233 -30.28 2.63 -21.08
CA ASP A 233 -30.38 2.83 -19.62
C ASP A 233 -29.84 4.18 -19.11
N ALA A 234 -29.37 5.06 -20.00
CA ALA A 234 -28.71 6.33 -19.63
C ALA A 234 -29.64 7.37 -18.95
N GLY A 235 -30.96 7.26 -19.14
CA GLY A 235 -31.95 8.12 -18.46
C GLY A 235 -32.02 7.90 -16.94
N MET A 236 -31.59 6.73 -16.46
CA MET A 236 -31.65 6.35 -15.02
C MET A 236 -30.47 6.93 -14.21
N LEU A 237 -29.40 7.35 -14.89
CA LEU A 237 -28.16 7.83 -14.29
C LEU A 237 -28.23 9.31 -13.90
N SER A 238 -29.00 10.13 -14.63
CA SER A 238 -29.13 11.57 -14.34
C SER A 238 -29.81 11.87 -13.00
N LYS A 239 -30.81 11.06 -12.60
CA LYS A 239 -31.46 11.16 -11.28
C LYS A 239 -30.59 10.66 -10.11
N CYS A 240 -29.47 9.98 -10.36
CA CYS A 240 -28.57 9.49 -9.31
C CYS A 240 -27.64 10.58 -8.74
N PHE A 241 -27.59 11.76 -9.36
CA PHE A 241 -26.60 12.78 -9.03
C PHE A 241 -27.06 13.87 -8.06
N SER A 242 -28.30 13.84 -7.56
CA SER A 242 -28.77 14.80 -6.55
C SER A 242 -28.63 14.32 -5.10
N ASN A 243 -28.43 13.02 -4.86
CA ASN A 243 -28.30 12.44 -3.51
C ASN A 243 -27.01 11.62 -3.36
N ILE A 244 -25.85 12.22 -3.65
CA ILE A 244 -24.54 11.63 -3.31
C ILE A 244 -24.27 11.81 -1.81
N SER A 245 -25.11 11.16 -1.01
CA SER A 245 -24.70 10.59 0.27
C SER A 245 -23.96 9.30 -0.05
N LEU A 246 -22.77 9.18 0.50
CA LEU A 246 -21.81 8.15 0.14
C LEU A 246 -22.32 6.77 0.50
N LEU A 247 -22.37 5.89 -0.51
CA LEU A 247 -22.64 4.47 -0.32
C LEU A 247 -23.84 4.28 0.60
N ASP A 248 -25.00 4.80 0.18
CA ASP A 248 -26.23 4.32 0.79
C ASP A 248 -26.31 2.82 0.49
N GLU A 249 -25.97 2.03 1.51
CA GLU A 249 -25.94 0.58 1.46
C GLU A 249 -27.31 0.11 0.93
N LYS A 250 -28.40 0.84 1.28
CA LYS A 250 -29.80 0.69 0.82
C LYS A 250 -29.99 0.98 -0.69
N ALA A 251 -29.36 2.01 -1.24
CA ALA A 251 -29.47 2.33 -2.67
C ALA A 251 -28.63 1.39 -3.55
N LEU A 252 -27.48 0.91 -3.03
CA LEU A 252 -26.69 -0.14 -3.68
C LEU A 252 -27.46 -1.47 -3.68
N THR A 253 -28.16 -1.75 -2.59
CA THR A 253 -28.95 -2.96 -2.40
C THR A 253 -30.23 -2.97 -3.24
N GLU A 254 -31.03 -1.91 -3.24
CA GLU A 254 -32.28 -1.87 -4.02
C GLU A 254 -32.07 -1.95 -5.54
N LYS A 255 -30.94 -1.48 -6.07
CA LYS A 255 -30.73 -1.38 -7.53
C LYS A 255 -30.00 -2.55 -8.17
N LEU A 256 -29.11 -3.25 -7.46
CA LEU A 256 -28.28 -4.29 -8.08
C LEU A 256 -28.94 -5.68 -8.04
N LEU A 257 -29.75 -5.98 -7.01
CA LEU A 257 -30.33 -7.30 -6.79
C LEU A 257 -31.60 -7.14 -5.95
N GLY A 258 -32.67 -7.92 -6.23
CA GLY A 258 -33.86 -7.95 -5.37
C GLY A 258 -33.55 -8.38 -3.92
N GLU A 259 -34.58 -8.54 -3.07
CA GLU A 259 -34.44 -8.78 -1.62
C GLU A 259 -33.42 -9.86 -1.18
N ASP A 260 -33.18 -10.89 -2.01
CA ASP A 260 -32.16 -11.94 -1.75
C ASP A 260 -30.70 -11.47 -1.88
N GLY A 261 -30.44 -10.42 -2.68
CA GLY A 261 -29.11 -9.83 -2.84
C GLY A 261 -28.62 -9.03 -1.64
N ASN A 262 -29.55 -8.46 -0.85
CA ASN A 262 -29.21 -7.65 0.33
C ASN A 262 -28.50 -8.46 1.39
N LYS A 263 -29.02 -9.65 1.70
CA LYS A 263 -28.43 -10.55 2.70
C LYS A 263 -27.05 -11.04 2.28
N GLN A 264 -26.86 -11.35 1.00
CA GLN A 264 -25.56 -11.78 0.48
C GLN A 264 -24.54 -10.64 0.50
N MET A 265 -24.98 -9.42 0.20
CA MET A 265 -24.12 -8.24 0.22
C MET A 265 -23.69 -7.88 1.66
N GLU A 266 -24.61 -7.86 2.62
CA GLU A 266 -24.29 -7.61 4.03
C GLU A 266 -23.26 -8.62 4.57
N GLN A 267 -23.35 -9.88 4.13
CA GLN A 267 -22.38 -10.91 4.50
C GLN A 267 -20.96 -10.58 4.00
N LEU A 268 -20.78 -10.00 2.81
CA LEU A 268 -19.45 -9.66 2.26
C LEU A 268 -18.64 -8.76 3.21
N PHE A 269 -19.33 -7.86 3.93
CA PHE A 269 -18.69 -6.92 4.83
C PHE A 269 -18.49 -7.45 6.25
N GLN A 270 -18.94 -8.67 6.54
CA GLN A 270 -18.72 -9.30 7.83
C GLN A 270 -17.34 -9.94 7.90
N LYS A 271 -16.74 -9.94 9.09
CA LYS A 271 -15.46 -10.64 9.36
C LYS A 271 -15.56 -12.16 9.21
N THR A 272 -16.78 -12.69 9.15
CA THR A 272 -17.08 -14.12 9.03
C THR A 272 -16.97 -14.61 7.60
N PHE A 273 -17.09 -13.70 6.63
CA PHE A 273 -17.01 -14.00 5.22
C PHE A 273 -15.58 -14.37 4.82
N ILE A 274 -15.46 -15.32 3.89
CA ILE A 274 -14.18 -15.77 3.38
C ILE A 274 -14.01 -15.13 2.00
N SER A 275 -13.28 -14.02 1.95
CA SER A 275 -12.98 -13.35 0.67
C SER A 275 -12.16 -14.23 -0.26
N THR A 276 -12.21 -13.93 -1.56
CA THR A 276 -11.41 -14.60 -2.59
C THR A 276 -9.93 -14.74 -2.20
N LYS A 277 -9.33 -13.66 -1.65
CA LYS A 277 -7.95 -13.66 -1.13
C LYS A 277 -7.75 -14.60 0.04
N ILE A 278 -8.62 -14.53 1.04
CA ILE A 278 -8.52 -15.36 2.24
C ILE A 278 -8.69 -16.84 1.88
N LYS A 279 -9.59 -17.16 0.93
CA LYS A 279 -9.79 -18.53 0.43
C LYS A 279 -8.49 -19.12 -0.13
N LYS A 280 -7.85 -18.44 -1.10
CA LYS A 280 -6.60 -18.94 -1.70
C LYS A 280 -5.43 -18.91 -0.74
N LEU A 281 -5.37 -17.92 0.16
CA LEU A 281 -4.38 -17.89 1.23
C LEU A 281 -4.48 -19.17 2.06
N PHE A 282 -5.68 -19.55 2.51
CA PHE A 282 -5.85 -20.75 3.31
C PHE A 282 -5.62 -22.04 2.54
N GLU A 283 -5.95 -22.13 1.26
CA GLU A 283 -5.59 -23.29 0.41
C GLU A 283 -4.06 -23.53 0.42
N GLN A 284 -3.27 -22.45 0.32
CA GLN A 284 -1.80 -22.54 0.32
C GLN A 284 -1.21 -22.73 1.71
N VAL A 285 -1.80 -22.11 2.74
CA VAL A 285 -1.40 -22.32 4.14
C VAL A 285 -1.66 -23.77 4.53
N ASP A 286 -2.83 -24.33 4.23
CA ASP A 286 -3.17 -25.71 4.54
C ASP A 286 -2.21 -26.69 3.84
N TYR A 287 -1.82 -26.42 2.58
CA TYR A 287 -0.79 -27.19 1.86
C TYR A 287 0.57 -27.12 2.57
N ALA A 288 1.05 -25.94 2.93
CA ALA A 288 2.31 -25.79 3.65
C ALA A 288 2.30 -26.50 5.02
N LEU A 289 1.20 -26.37 5.77
CA LEU A 289 1.04 -27.04 7.05
C LEU A 289 1.03 -28.57 6.91
N SER A 290 0.45 -29.11 5.82
CA SER A 290 0.47 -30.55 5.54
C SER A 290 1.87 -31.11 5.28
N CYS A 291 2.80 -30.27 4.81
CA CYS A 291 4.21 -30.59 4.64
C CYS A 291 5.03 -30.47 5.95
N GLY A 292 4.42 -30.09 7.08
CA GLY A 292 5.12 -29.82 8.34
C GLY A 292 5.92 -28.51 8.33
N ASP A 293 5.51 -27.57 7.47
CA ASP A 293 6.16 -26.28 7.31
C ASP A 293 5.45 -25.16 8.07
N LYS A 294 6.17 -24.06 8.33
CA LYS A 294 5.67 -22.92 9.11
C LYS A 294 5.52 -21.69 8.26
N CYS A 295 4.44 -20.95 8.51
CA CYS A 295 3.99 -19.87 7.65
C CYS A 295 4.04 -18.53 8.38
N VAL A 296 4.50 -17.48 7.69
CA VAL A 296 4.39 -16.09 8.13
C VAL A 296 3.46 -15.37 7.17
N ILE A 297 2.38 -14.81 7.68
CA ILE A 297 1.41 -14.04 6.90
C ILE A 297 1.61 -12.57 7.22
N VAL A 298 1.88 -11.77 6.19
CA VAL A 298 2.20 -10.36 6.30
C VAL A 298 1.09 -9.52 5.67
N SER A 299 0.65 -8.49 6.40
CA SER A 299 -0.34 -7.52 5.90
C SER A 299 -0.02 -6.11 6.37
N GLN A 300 -0.31 -5.09 5.56
CA GLN A 300 -0.26 -3.69 6.01
C GLN A 300 -1.44 -3.35 6.94
N TRP A 301 -2.56 -4.07 6.83
CA TRP A 301 -3.80 -3.77 7.54
C TRP A 301 -3.92 -4.60 8.81
N THR A 302 -3.77 -3.98 9.97
CA THR A 302 -3.96 -4.69 11.26
C THR A 302 -5.37 -5.24 11.43
N SER A 303 -6.39 -4.55 10.88
CA SER A 303 -7.77 -5.05 10.85
C SER A 303 -7.91 -6.36 10.05
N LEU A 304 -7.11 -6.56 8.99
CA LEU A 304 -7.11 -7.83 8.26
C LEU A 304 -6.49 -8.94 9.11
N LEU A 305 -5.41 -8.65 9.83
CA LEU A 305 -4.81 -9.63 10.73
C LEU A 305 -5.85 -10.12 11.75
N ASN A 306 -6.67 -9.23 12.32
CA ASN A 306 -7.75 -9.63 13.23
C ASN A 306 -8.83 -10.53 12.55
N ILE A 307 -9.10 -10.33 11.26
CA ILE A 307 -10.00 -11.21 10.49
C ILE A 307 -9.34 -12.58 10.31
N LEU A 308 -8.05 -12.62 9.99
CA LEU A 308 -7.30 -13.88 9.88
C LEU A 308 -7.20 -14.62 11.21
N GLU A 309 -7.02 -13.92 12.33
CA GLU A 309 -7.07 -14.50 13.69
C GLU A 309 -8.40 -15.25 13.90
N TYR A 310 -9.53 -14.60 13.60
CA TYR A 310 -10.86 -15.24 13.70
C TYR A 310 -10.98 -16.52 12.87
N HIS A 311 -10.46 -16.54 11.63
CA HIS A 311 -10.50 -17.75 10.80
C HIS A 311 -9.51 -18.84 11.26
N LEU A 312 -8.34 -18.46 11.76
CA LEU A 312 -7.35 -19.40 12.30
C LEU A 312 -7.86 -20.09 13.57
N GLU A 313 -8.53 -19.36 14.46
CA GLU A 313 -9.18 -19.91 15.66
C GLU A 313 -10.25 -20.95 15.31
N ARG A 314 -11.11 -20.64 14.32
CA ARG A 314 -12.14 -21.58 13.85
C ARG A 314 -11.56 -22.85 13.23
N LYS A 315 -10.43 -22.74 12.53
CA LYS A 315 -9.68 -23.88 12.01
C LYS A 315 -8.83 -24.61 13.07
N LYS A 316 -8.80 -24.11 14.31
CA LYS A 316 -7.98 -24.64 15.42
C LYS A 316 -6.48 -24.70 15.10
N ILE A 317 -5.99 -23.74 14.30
CA ILE A 317 -4.56 -23.64 13.95
C ILE A 317 -3.86 -22.79 15.01
N LEU A 318 -2.77 -23.31 15.59
CA LEU A 318 -1.95 -22.56 16.53
C LEU A 318 -1.23 -21.41 15.81
N TYR A 319 -1.51 -20.19 16.22
CA TYR A 319 -0.92 -18.99 15.66
C TYR A 319 -0.37 -18.05 16.73
N THR A 320 0.47 -17.11 16.31
CA THR A 320 0.86 -15.95 17.11
C THR A 320 0.90 -14.71 16.23
N SER A 321 0.78 -13.52 16.82
CA SER A 321 0.73 -12.27 16.06
C SER A 321 1.68 -11.21 16.60
N ILE A 322 2.29 -10.43 15.71
CA ILE A 322 3.10 -9.27 16.05
C ILE A 322 2.55 -8.06 15.30
N ASN A 323 1.97 -7.13 16.06
CA ASN A 323 1.45 -5.86 15.55
C ASN A 323 2.05 -4.69 16.35
N GLY A 324 1.72 -3.46 15.96
CA GLY A 324 2.25 -2.24 16.59
C GLY A 324 1.92 -2.07 18.08
N LYS A 325 0.92 -2.78 18.61
CA LYS A 325 0.51 -2.71 20.02
C LYS A 325 1.34 -3.62 20.94
N VAL A 326 2.04 -4.61 20.39
CA VAL A 326 2.86 -5.56 21.16
C VAL A 326 4.14 -4.87 21.64
N SER A 327 4.50 -5.05 22.92
CA SER A 327 5.72 -4.50 23.53
C SER A 327 6.99 -5.11 22.91
N SER A 328 8.13 -4.42 23.00
CA SER A 328 9.38 -4.92 22.40
C SER A 328 9.87 -6.23 23.00
N SER A 329 9.69 -6.46 24.31
CA SER A 329 10.04 -7.72 24.97
C SER A 329 9.17 -8.87 24.47
N ASP A 330 7.86 -8.64 24.37
CA ASP A 330 6.91 -9.68 23.95
C ASP A 330 7.08 -10.04 22.47
N ARG A 331 7.49 -9.08 21.62
CA ARG A 331 7.83 -9.35 20.21
C ARG A 331 8.94 -10.39 20.12
N GLN A 332 10.00 -10.26 20.92
CA GLN A 332 11.11 -11.21 20.91
C GLN A 332 10.66 -12.58 21.44
N ASN A 333 9.86 -12.60 22.51
CA ASN A 333 9.33 -13.85 23.07
C ASN A 333 8.47 -14.61 22.05
N ARG A 334 7.57 -13.91 21.34
CA ARG A 334 6.73 -14.51 20.28
C ARG A 334 7.57 -15.00 19.10
N ALA A 335 8.59 -14.26 18.69
CA ALA A 335 9.51 -14.69 17.62
C ALA A 335 10.30 -15.93 18.03
N ASN A 336 10.80 -15.98 19.28
CA ASN A 336 11.51 -17.15 19.81
C ASN A 336 10.59 -18.38 19.87
N SER A 337 9.36 -18.22 20.34
CA SER A 337 8.35 -19.30 20.38
C SER A 337 8.00 -19.82 18.99
N PHE A 338 7.91 -18.95 17.98
CA PHE A 338 7.68 -19.36 16.59
C PHE A 338 8.86 -20.14 16.00
N ASN A 339 10.10 -19.76 16.36
CA ASN A 339 11.32 -20.39 15.85
C ASN A 339 11.61 -21.80 16.41
N MET A 340 10.91 -22.22 17.46
CA MET A 340 11.03 -23.58 17.99
C MET A 340 10.49 -24.61 16.99
N MET A 341 11.24 -25.66 16.65
CA MET A 341 10.86 -26.59 15.58
C MET A 341 9.68 -27.50 15.95
N ASP A 342 9.73 -28.16 17.11
CA ASP A 342 8.76 -29.20 17.51
C ASP A 342 7.64 -28.70 18.42
N SER A 343 7.75 -27.46 18.91
CA SER A 343 6.79 -26.84 19.82
C SER A 343 6.54 -25.41 19.40
N GLY A 344 5.29 -24.97 19.31
CA GLY A 344 4.96 -23.57 19.06
C GLY A 344 3.93 -23.34 17.96
N PRO A 345 3.65 -22.08 17.63
CA PRO A 345 2.69 -21.72 16.61
C PRO A 345 3.21 -22.11 15.22
N HIS A 346 2.30 -22.59 14.38
CA HIS A 346 2.58 -22.94 12.99
C HIS A 346 2.43 -21.72 12.06
N VAL A 347 1.61 -20.75 12.48
CA VAL A 347 1.36 -19.51 11.73
C VAL A 347 1.76 -18.29 12.55
N MET A 348 2.50 -17.37 11.95
CA MET A 348 2.83 -16.05 12.50
C MET A 348 2.16 -14.97 11.67
N LEU A 349 1.34 -14.13 12.31
CA LEU A 349 0.75 -12.94 11.69
C LEU A 349 1.64 -11.73 11.97
N LEU A 350 2.06 -11.01 10.93
CA LEU A 350 2.96 -9.87 11.07
C LEU A 350 2.40 -8.64 10.36
N SER A 351 2.33 -7.50 11.05
CA SER A 351 2.05 -6.24 10.36
C SER A 351 3.28 -5.77 9.59
N LEU A 352 3.10 -5.34 8.33
CA LEU A 352 4.22 -4.89 7.48
C LEU A 352 5.03 -3.76 8.14
N THR A 353 4.36 -2.89 8.91
CA THR A 353 4.97 -1.83 9.71
C THR A 353 5.76 -2.32 10.92
N ALA A 354 5.39 -3.46 11.50
CA ALA A 354 6.18 -4.13 12.55
C ALA A 354 7.37 -4.90 11.96
N GLY A 355 7.46 -5.03 10.63
CA GLY A 355 8.59 -5.63 9.93
C GLY A 355 9.91 -4.83 10.02
N GLY A 356 9.88 -3.57 10.48
CA GLY A 356 11.08 -2.74 10.65
C GLY A 356 11.94 -3.04 11.87
N VAL A 357 11.53 -3.97 12.74
CA VAL A 357 12.05 -4.08 14.13
C VAL A 357 13.15 -5.14 14.28
N GLY A 358 13.87 -5.50 13.21
CA GLY A 358 15.05 -6.37 13.38
C GLY A 358 14.77 -7.87 13.59
N LEU A 359 13.51 -8.31 13.66
CA LEU A 359 13.12 -9.68 14.07
C LEU A 359 13.77 -10.79 13.21
N ASN A 360 14.03 -11.94 13.85
CA ASN A 360 14.55 -13.14 13.22
C ASN A 360 13.47 -14.24 13.22
N LEU A 361 12.98 -14.62 12.04
CA LEU A 361 11.84 -15.55 11.87
C LEU A 361 12.26 -16.79 11.05
N VAL A 362 13.46 -17.29 11.29
CA VAL A 362 14.06 -18.43 10.55
C VAL A 362 13.34 -19.77 10.75
N GLY A 363 12.46 -19.90 11.75
CA GLY A 363 11.63 -21.09 11.91
C GLY A 363 10.52 -21.21 10.86
N GLY A 364 10.15 -20.09 10.21
CA GLY A 364 9.25 -20.09 9.07
C GLY A 364 9.97 -20.40 7.77
N ASN A 365 9.26 -20.96 6.80
CA ASN A 365 9.80 -21.18 5.45
C ASN A 365 8.83 -20.74 4.34
N HIS A 366 7.54 -20.54 4.66
CA HIS A 366 6.59 -19.88 3.77
C HIS A 366 6.28 -18.45 4.25
N LEU A 367 6.36 -17.48 3.35
CA LEU A 367 5.91 -16.10 3.60
C LEU A 367 4.79 -15.74 2.64
N PHE A 368 3.66 -15.27 3.17
CA PHE A 368 2.52 -14.82 2.38
C PHE A 368 2.35 -13.30 2.50
N LEU A 369 2.52 -12.59 1.39
CA LEU A 369 2.15 -11.18 1.23
C LEU A 369 0.70 -11.13 0.73
N VAL A 370 -0.23 -10.85 1.64
CA VAL A 370 -1.67 -10.84 1.32
C VAL A 370 -2.06 -9.58 0.54
N ASP A 371 -1.42 -8.46 0.86
CA ASP A 371 -1.63 -7.17 0.22
C ASP A 371 -0.31 -6.55 -0.25
N LEU A 372 -0.40 -5.83 -1.38
CA LEU A 372 0.74 -5.17 -2.01
C LEU A 372 0.94 -3.78 -1.43
N HIS A 373 2.18 -3.40 -1.13
CA HIS A 373 2.54 -2.09 -0.62
C HIS A 373 3.17 -1.19 -1.72
N TRP A 374 3.02 0.13 -1.65
CA TRP A 374 3.57 1.05 -2.66
C TRP A 374 5.11 1.06 -2.74
N ASN A 375 5.78 0.57 -1.71
CA ASN A 375 7.23 0.53 -1.59
C ASN A 375 7.70 -0.94 -1.52
N PRO A 376 8.30 -1.48 -2.60
CA PRO A 376 8.76 -2.87 -2.65
C PRO A 376 9.91 -3.15 -1.66
N ALA A 377 10.67 -2.13 -1.26
CA ALA A 377 11.75 -2.27 -0.28
C ALA A 377 11.24 -2.78 1.09
N LEU A 378 10.04 -2.37 1.50
CA LEU A 378 9.44 -2.81 2.76
C LEU A 378 8.99 -4.27 2.70
N GLU A 379 8.46 -4.71 1.56
CA GLU A 379 8.12 -6.11 1.33
C GLU A 379 9.38 -6.99 1.35
N GLN A 380 10.45 -6.52 0.69
CA GLN A 380 11.73 -7.22 0.70
C GLN A 380 12.34 -7.32 2.11
N GLN A 381 12.24 -6.24 2.89
CA GLN A 381 12.68 -6.24 4.30
C GLN A 381 11.89 -7.26 5.13
N ALA A 382 10.59 -7.44 4.88
CA ALA A 382 9.79 -8.48 5.50
C ALA A 382 10.23 -9.89 5.06
N CYS A 383 10.50 -10.10 3.76
CA CYS A 383 11.02 -11.37 3.24
C CYS A 383 12.36 -11.76 3.89
N ASP A 384 13.24 -10.77 4.06
CA ASP A 384 14.57 -10.96 4.66
C ASP A 384 14.53 -11.26 6.17
N ARG A 385 13.34 -11.23 6.81
CA ARG A 385 13.16 -11.73 8.20
C ARG A 385 13.21 -13.24 8.29
N ILE A 386 12.83 -13.93 7.21
CA ILE A 386 12.82 -15.39 7.12
C ILE A 386 14.01 -15.88 6.29
N TYR A 387 14.32 -15.18 5.20
CA TYR A 387 15.49 -15.45 4.38
C TYR A 387 16.76 -14.81 4.96
N ARG A 388 17.23 -15.38 6.08
CA ARG A 388 18.36 -14.87 6.86
C ARG A 388 19.28 -16.02 7.30
N ILE A 389 20.49 -15.67 7.74
CA ILE A 389 21.43 -16.61 8.35
C ILE A 389 20.72 -17.38 9.46
N GLY A 390 20.86 -18.71 9.44
CA GLY A 390 20.15 -19.63 10.34
C GLY A 390 18.96 -20.34 9.69
N GLN A 391 18.56 -19.95 8.48
CA GLN A 391 17.55 -20.66 7.71
C GLN A 391 18.12 -21.97 7.14
N THR A 392 17.45 -23.09 7.44
CA THR A 392 17.88 -24.44 7.02
C THR A 392 17.00 -25.05 5.94
N LYS A 393 15.77 -24.53 5.74
CA LYS A 393 14.81 -24.99 4.73
C LYS A 393 14.77 -24.05 3.52
N ASN A 394 14.26 -24.56 2.39
CA ASN A 394 13.95 -23.71 1.22
C ASN A 394 12.86 -22.71 1.58
N VAL A 395 13.02 -21.45 1.15
CA VAL A 395 12.09 -20.37 1.46
C VAL A 395 11.19 -20.09 0.27
N PHE A 396 9.88 -20.04 0.50
CA PHE A 396 8.87 -19.72 -0.50
C PHE A 396 8.21 -18.39 -0.15
N ILE A 397 8.32 -17.43 -1.07
CA ILE A 397 7.71 -16.10 -0.94
C ILE A 397 6.51 -16.04 -1.87
N HIS A 398 5.32 -16.04 -1.29
CA HIS A 398 4.03 -16.05 -1.95
C HIS A 398 3.45 -14.64 -1.97
N LYS A 399 3.20 -14.08 -3.15
CA LYS A 399 2.57 -12.77 -3.31
C LYS A 399 1.18 -12.94 -3.92
N LEU A 400 0.14 -12.58 -3.17
CA LEU A 400 -1.24 -12.70 -3.64
C LEU A 400 -1.64 -11.45 -4.43
N VAL A 401 -2.10 -11.66 -5.66
CA VAL A 401 -2.46 -10.58 -6.60
C VAL A 401 -3.85 -10.84 -7.19
N CYS A 402 -4.75 -9.88 -7.05
CA CYS A 402 -6.04 -9.90 -7.73
C CYS A 402 -5.94 -9.18 -9.08
N LEU A 403 -6.13 -9.90 -10.19
CA LEU A 403 -6.19 -9.31 -11.54
C LEU A 403 -7.49 -8.55 -11.76
N GLU A 404 -7.51 -7.69 -12.78
CA GLU A 404 -8.65 -6.83 -13.12
C GLU A 404 -8.97 -5.83 -11.99
N THR A 405 -7.97 -5.49 -11.18
CA THR A 405 -8.11 -4.56 -10.04
C THR A 405 -7.02 -3.49 -10.01
N ILE A 406 -7.08 -2.61 -9.01
CA ILE A 406 -6.07 -1.59 -8.78
C ILE A 406 -4.69 -2.19 -8.46
N GLU A 407 -4.62 -3.44 -8.01
CA GLU A 407 -3.37 -4.10 -7.64
C GLU A 407 -2.38 -4.24 -8.80
N GLU A 408 -2.86 -4.41 -10.03
CA GLU A 408 -2.00 -4.47 -11.23
C GLU A 408 -1.23 -3.16 -11.43
N ARG A 409 -1.89 -2.02 -11.14
CA ARG A 409 -1.24 -0.71 -11.16
C ARG A 409 -0.22 -0.55 -10.04
N VAL A 410 -0.50 -1.12 -8.87
CA VAL A 410 0.46 -1.13 -7.74
C VAL A 410 1.71 -1.94 -8.12
N LEU A 411 1.55 -3.11 -8.76
CA LEU A 411 2.67 -3.92 -9.25
C LEU A 411 3.51 -3.19 -10.30
N ALA A 412 2.86 -2.54 -11.27
CA ALA A 412 3.57 -1.75 -12.28
C ALA A 412 4.43 -0.65 -11.62
N LEU A 413 3.87 0.03 -10.62
CA LEU A 413 4.59 1.05 -9.85
C LEU A 413 5.75 0.47 -9.02
N GLN A 414 5.58 -0.72 -8.44
CA GLN A 414 6.68 -1.43 -7.76
C GLN A 414 7.84 -1.73 -8.73
N ARG A 415 7.53 -2.24 -9.94
CA ARG A 415 8.54 -2.57 -10.95
C ARG A 415 9.36 -1.33 -11.34
N ILE A 416 8.69 -0.20 -11.60
CA ILE A 416 9.38 1.08 -11.91
C ILE A 416 10.35 1.47 -10.78
N LYS A 417 9.91 1.37 -9.52
CA LYS A 417 10.76 1.70 -8.37
C LYS A 417 11.94 0.75 -8.20
N GLN A 418 11.74 -0.54 -8.44
CA GLN A 418 12.81 -1.54 -8.38
C GLN A 418 13.84 -1.32 -9.48
N THR A 419 13.41 -1.04 -10.71
CA THR A 419 14.31 -0.70 -11.82
C THR A 419 15.15 0.52 -11.48
N LEU A 420 14.52 1.61 -11.01
CA LEU A 420 15.25 2.81 -10.61
C LEU A 420 16.29 2.53 -9.51
N ALA A 421 15.95 1.72 -8.51
CA ALA A 421 16.90 1.35 -7.46
C ALA A 421 18.05 0.48 -7.99
N LYS A 422 17.75 -0.45 -8.91
CA LYS A 422 18.73 -1.35 -9.51
C LYS A 422 19.72 -0.59 -10.40
N ASP A 423 19.21 0.27 -11.28
CA ASP A 423 20.03 1.06 -12.22
C ASP A 423 21.06 1.93 -11.51
N VAL A 424 20.72 2.45 -10.32
CA VAL A 424 21.62 3.30 -9.52
C VAL A 424 22.61 2.49 -8.69
N LEU A 425 22.26 1.27 -8.29
CA LEU A 425 23.10 0.45 -7.40
C LEU A 425 24.02 -0.54 -8.12
N ASP A 426 23.66 -0.95 -9.34
CA ASP A 426 24.45 -1.87 -10.17
C ASP A 426 25.33 -1.12 -11.18
N GLY A 427 25.03 0.16 -11.41
CA GLY A 427 25.79 1.04 -12.30
C GLY A 427 27.13 1.47 -11.73
#